data_AF-A0A5R9KZL0-F1
#
_entry.id   AF-A0A5R9KZL0-F1
#
_cell.length_a   1.000
_cell.length_b   1.000
_cell.length_c   1.000
_cell.angle_alpha   90.00
_cell.angle_beta   90.00
_cell.angle_gamma   90.00
#
_symmetry.space_group_name_H-M   'P 1'
#
loop_
_entity.id
_entity.type
_entity.pdbx_description
1 polymer ?
#
loop_
_entity_poly.entity_id
_entity_poly.type
_entity_poly.pdbx_seq_one_letter_code
_entity_poly.pdbx_strand_id
1 'polypeptide(L)'
;MLNFTTFKNYLFFIVAATLLLSSCKMTRPTLPAKLINETPTSVVFSADGNLIAAGVWGGVRVWEMSSDHYKDYPAKMKNETPKNVSFSPDGSRIAAGIWGAVRVWELNSKEYKDYPTKLRNDTPGKTYFFPDGKWVAAGIFGAVRVWNLEDGAFKDYPLKLRNETPDAIAISPDGKTIATGTFGGVMKWHVEPF
;
A
#
# COMPACT_ATOMS: atom_id res chain seq x y z
N MET A 1 58.24 -20.30 -33.84
CA MET A 1 57.22 -21.35 -33.68
C MET A 1 56.47 -21.04 -32.38
N LEU A 2 55.29 -20.40 -32.45
CA LEU A 2 54.48 -20.12 -31.26
C LEU A 2 53.82 -21.43 -30.80
N ASN A 3 53.98 -21.77 -29.52
CA ASN A 3 53.47 -23.00 -28.91
C ASN A 3 51.94 -23.06 -28.95
N PHE A 4 51.39 -24.16 -29.47
CA PHE A 4 49.95 -24.47 -29.54
C PHE A 4 49.24 -24.43 -28.17
N THR A 5 49.98 -24.63 -27.07
CA THR A 5 49.48 -24.54 -25.69
C THR A 5 49.08 -23.12 -25.29
N THR A 6 49.78 -22.10 -25.80
CA THR A 6 49.48 -20.68 -25.54
C THR A 6 48.19 -20.25 -26.24
N PHE A 7 47.89 -20.79 -27.41
CA PHE A 7 46.68 -20.47 -28.19
C PHE A 7 45.40 -21.06 -27.57
N LYS A 8 45.50 -22.27 -26.99
CA LYS A 8 44.39 -22.92 -26.27
C LYS A 8 43.98 -22.14 -25.01
N ASN A 9 44.94 -21.58 -24.28
CA ASN A 9 44.65 -20.78 -23.07
C ASN A 9 44.00 -19.43 -23.41
N TYR A 10 44.42 -18.77 -24.50
CA TYR A 10 43.76 -17.55 -24.97
C TYR A 10 42.31 -17.80 -25.43
N LEU A 11 42.06 -18.90 -26.13
CA LEU A 11 40.70 -19.25 -26.57
C LEU A 11 39.78 -19.58 -25.38
N PHE A 12 40.30 -20.25 -24.34
CA PHE A 12 39.55 -20.56 -23.13
C PHE A 12 39.21 -19.30 -22.31
N PHE A 13 40.14 -18.34 -22.22
CA PHE A 13 39.88 -17.05 -21.57
C PHE A 13 38.88 -16.18 -22.35
N ILE A 14 38.89 -16.22 -23.68
CA ILE A 14 37.93 -15.47 -24.51
C ILE A 14 36.53 -16.08 -24.42
N VAL A 15 36.39 -17.40 -24.36
CA VAL A 15 35.09 -18.08 -24.19
C VAL A 15 34.55 -17.92 -22.76
N ALA A 16 35.41 -17.94 -21.74
CA ALA A 16 35.00 -17.66 -20.36
C ALA A 16 34.58 -16.18 -20.16
N ALA A 17 35.27 -15.24 -20.81
CA ALA A 17 34.92 -13.82 -20.76
C ALA A 17 33.63 -13.49 -21.50
N THR A 18 33.29 -14.19 -22.60
CA THR A 18 31.99 -14.02 -23.28
C THR A 18 30.83 -14.68 -22.52
N LEU A 19 31.08 -15.74 -21.75
CA LEU A 19 30.07 -16.38 -20.87
C LEU A 19 29.80 -15.59 -19.57
N LEU A 20 30.73 -14.75 -19.12
CA LEU A 20 30.55 -13.86 -17.96
C LEU A 20 29.92 -12.49 -18.32
N LEU A 21 29.72 -12.23 -19.61
CA LEU A 21 29.01 -11.07 -20.14
C LEU A 21 27.59 -11.42 -20.61
N SER A 22 26.95 -12.43 -20.00
CA SER A 22 25.49 -12.41 -19.90
C SER A 22 25.12 -11.22 -19.03
N SER A 23 25.09 -10.06 -19.68
CA SER A 23 24.65 -8.79 -19.12
C SER A 23 23.46 -9.10 -18.25
N CYS A 24 23.53 -8.69 -16.99
CA CYS A 24 22.35 -8.55 -16.16
C CYS A 24 21.47 -7.53 -16.90
N LYS A 25 20.71 -7.99 -17.91
CA LYS A 25 19.56 -7.27 -18.42
C LYS A 25 18.68 -7.25 -17.19
N MET A 26 18.80 -6.16 -16.46
CA MET A 26 17.83 -5.77 -15.45
C MET A 26 16.57 -5.47 -16.27
N THR A 27 15.90 -6.53 -16.67
CA THR A 27 14.54 -6.47 -17.16
C THR A 27 13.78 -5.82 -16.02
N ARG A 28 13.11 -4.71 -16.34
CA ARG A 28 12.14 -4.10 -15.44
C ARG A 28 10.79 -4.67 -15.89
N PRO A 29 10.45 -5.93 -15.55
CA PRO A 29 9.16 -6.46 -15.94
C PRO A 29 8.09 -5.53 -15.36
N THR A 30 7.21 -5.04 -16.24
CA THR A 30 6.09 -4.19 -15.84
C THR A 30 4.94 -5.08 -15.43
N LEU A 31 4.34 -4.81 -14.28
CA LEU A 31 3.10 -5.46 -13.90
C LEU A 31 1.99 -5.12 -14.92
N PRO A 32 1.08 -6.05 -15.23
CA PRO A 32 -0.01 -5.80 -16.18
C PRO A 32 -0.87 -4.59 -15.79
N ALA A 33 -1.16 -3.74 -16.77
CA ALA A 33 -2.02 -2.58 -16.61
C ALA A 33 -3.23 -2.68 -17.53
N LYS A 34 -4.37 -2.17 -17.08
CA LYS A 34 -5.61 -2.15 -17.88
C LYS A 34 -5.63 -0.99 -18.89
N LEU A 35 -4.99 0.12 -18.56
CA LEU A 35 -4.96 1.34 -19.39
C LEU A 35 -3.50 1.71 -19.70
N ILE A 36 -3.24 2.12 -20.93
CA ILE A 36 -1.89 2.42 -21.43
C ILE A 36 -1.29 3.69 -20.78
N ASN A 37 -2.13 4.57 -20.21
CA ASN A 37 -1.72 5.83 -19.55
C ASN A 37 -2.20 5.93 -18.09
N GLU A 38 -2.43 4.79 -17.43
CA GLU A 38 -2.74 4.77 -16.00
C GLU A 38 -1.44 4.96 -15.19
N THR A 39 -1.43 5.96 -14.31
CA THR A 39 -0.35 6.17 -13.34
C THR A 39 -0.86 5.79 -11.95
N PRO A 40 -0.46 4.65 -11.39
CA PRO A 40 -0.82 4.29 -10.04
C PRO A 40 -0.24 5.30 -9.04
N THR A 41 -1.01 5.64 -8.01
CA THR A 41 -0.63 6.70 -7.05
C THR A 41 0.35 6.23 -5.98
N SER A 42 0.15 5.02 -5.48
CA SER A 42 0.91 4.40 -4.38
C SER A 42 1.09 2.93 -4.67
N VAL A 43 2.19 2.34 -4.20
CA VAL A 43 2.48 0.91 -4.37
C VAL A 43 2.93 0.35 -3.03
N VAL A 44 2.33 -0.76 -2.60
CA VAL A 44 2.63 -1.44 -1.33
C VAL A 44 2.74 -2.93 -1.54
N PHE A 45 3.63 -3.59 -0.79
CA PHE A 45 3.71 -5.05 -0.71
C PHE A 45 2.81 -5.57 0.43
N SER A 46 2.27 -6.78 0.27
CA SER A 46 1.79 -7.58 1.41
C SER A 46 2.97 -7.97 2.32
N ALA A 47 2.68 -8.29 3.59
CA ALA A 47 3.71 -8.60 4.58
C ALA A 47 4.57 -9.83 4.20
N ASP A 48 3.99 -10.79 3.48
CA ASP A 48 4.68 -11.98 2.96
C ASP A 48 5.40 -11.73 1.62
N GLY A 49 5.23 -10.55 1.02
CA GLY A 49 5.83 -10.16 -0.26
C GLY A 49 5.20 -10.81 -1.49
N ASN A 50 4.12 -11.57 -1.35
CA ASN A 50 3.50 -12.30 -2.46
C ASN A 50 2.56 -11.43 -3.30
N LEU A 51 2.10 -10.30 -2.77
CA LEU A 51 1.18 -9.40 -3.44
C LEU A 51 1.74 -7.98 -3.50
N ILE A 52 1.40 -7.27 -4.57
CA ILE A 52 1.53 -5.81 -4.68
C ILE A 52 0.14 -5.21 -4.79
N ALA A 53 -0.14 -4.10 -4.11
CA ALA A 53 -1.36 -3.32 -4.31
C ALA A 53 -1.05 -1.88 -4.69
N ALA A 54 -1.92 -1.28 -5.50
CA ALA A 54 -1.82 0.13 -5.88
C ALA A 54 -3.18 0.76 -6.12
N GLY A 55 -3.26 2.06 -5.84
CA GLY A 55 -4.41 2.88 -6.25
C GLY A 55 -4.38 3.09 -7.76
N VAL A 56 -5.49 2.76 -8.42
CA VAL A 56 -5.67 2.78 -9.88
C VAL A 56 -6.97 3.52 -10.23
N TRP A 57 -7.19 3.81 -11.51
CA TRP A 57 -8.39 4.51 -11.94
C TRP A 57 -9.65 3.66 -11.66
N GLY A 58 -10.47 4.12 -10.72
CA GLY A 58 -11.70 3.46 -10.29
C GLY A 58 -11.54 2.52 -9.10
N GLY A 59 -10.39 2.47 -8.41
CA GLY A 59 -10.22 1.68 -7.20
C GLY A 59 -8.79 1.25 -6.89
N VAL A 60 -8.62 0.01 -6.45
CA VAL A 60 -7.33 -0.60 -6.14
C VAL A 60 -7.11 -1.79 -7.05
N ARG A 61 -5.88 -2.00 -7.51
CA ARG A 61 -5.47 -3.23 -8.18
C ARG A 61 -4.47 -3.98 -7.30
N VAL A 62 -4.61 -5.29 -7.24
CA VAL A 62 -3.68 -6.19 -6.54
C VAL A 62 -3.11 -7.18 -7.55
N TRP A 63 -1.79 -7.27 -7.61
CA TRP A 63 -1.04 -8.19 -8.46
C TRP A 63 -0.44 -9.31 -7.63
N GLU A 64 -0.41 -10.51 -8.19
CA GLU A 64 0.32 -11.65 -7.62
C GLU A 64 1.75 -11.67 -8.14
N MET A 65 2.74 -11.79 -7.25
CA MET A 65 4.16 -11.70 -7.64
C MET A 65 4.68 -12.93 -8.39
N SER A 66 4.02 -14.07 -8.23
CA SER A 66 4.37 -15.32 -8.89
C SER A 66 3.71 -15.52 -10.26
N SER A 67 2.87 -14.58 -10.71
CA SER A 67 2.15 -14.69 -11.98
C SER A 67 1.89 -13.32 -12.63
N ASP A 68 1.33 -13.31 -13.84
CA ASP A 68 0.85 -12.08 -14.49
C ASP A 68 -0.63 -11.80 -14.13
N HIS A 69 -1.15 -12.41 -13.06
CA HIS A 69 -2.54 -12.19 -12.65
C HIS A 69 -2.68 -10.97 -11.74
N TYR A 70 -3.80 -10.27 -11.92
CA TYR A 70 -4.24 -9.22 -11.02
C TYR A 70 -5.75 -9.27 -10.77
N LYS A 71 -6.19 -8.62 -9.70
CA LYS A 71 -7.58 -8.41 -9.35
C LYS A 71 -7.85 -6.92 -9.12
N ASP A 72 -8.98 -6.44 -9.62
CA ASP A 72 -9.45 -5.06 -9.39
C ASP A 72 -10.47 -5.03 -8.23
N TYR A 73 -10.31 -4.08 -7.32
CA TYR A 73 -11.14 -3.81 -6.16
C TYR A 73 -11.77 -2.42 -6.33
N PRO A 74 -13.04 -2.35 -6.76
CA PRO A 74 -13.65 -1.09 -7.19
C PRO A 74 -13.93 -0.14 -6.01
N ALA A 75 -13.63 1.14 -6.23
CA ALA A 75 -14.07 2.24 -5.39
C ALA A 75 -15.56 2.55 -5.60
N LYS A 76 -16.05 3.63 -4.99
CA LYS A 76 -17.46 4.03 -5.09
C LYS A 76 -17.77 4.68 -6.44
N MET A 77 -16.83 5.45 -6.98
CA MET A 77 -16.97 6.12 -8.28
C MET A 77 -15.95 5.58 -9.28
N LYS A 78 -16.32 5.52 -10.56
CA LYS A 78 -15.45 4.98 -11.61
C LYS A 78 -14.21 5.84 -11.90
N ASN A 79 -14.27 7.14 -11.60
CA ASN A 79 -13.19 8.10 -11.79
C ASN A 79 -12.41 8.40 -10.50
N GLU A 80 -12.65 7.62 -9.45
CA GLU A 80 -11.96 7.76 -8.19
C GLU A 80 -10.67 6.95 -8.18
N THR A 81 -9.55 7.62 -7.90
CA THR A 81 -8.25 6.98 -7.72
C THR A 81 -7.80 7.18 -6.27
N PRO A 82 -7.79 6.13 -5.44
CA PRO A 82 -7.28 6.23 -4.08
C PRO A 82 -5.84 6.74 -4.07
N LYS A 83 -5.52 7.67 -3.18
CA LYS A 83 -4.15 8.23 -3.07
C LYS A 83 -3.16 7.26 -2.44
N ASN A 84 -3.66 6.35 -1.61
CA ASN A 84 -2.88 5.39 -0.87
C ASN A 84 -3.67 4.10 -0.65
N VAL A 85 -2.94 2.99 -0.55
CA VAL A 85 -3.46 1.66 -0.22
C VAL A 85 -2.63 1.05 0.89
N SER A 86 -3.24 0.29 1.78
CA SER A 86 -2.54 -0.50 2.81
C SER A 86 -3.07 -1.93 2.84
N PHE A 87 -2.19 -2.89 3.13
CA PHE A 87 -2.58 -4.26 3.47
C PHE A 87 -2.81 -4.38 4.98
N SER A 88 -3.73 -5.27 5.38
CA SER A 88 -3.78 -5.74 6.76
C SER A 88 -2.52 -6.55 7.11
N PRO A 89 -2.15 -6.67 8.39
CA PRO A 89 -0.93 -7.36 8.80
C PRO A 89 -0.88 -8.84 8.39
N ASP A 90 -2.03 -9.50 8.35
CA ASP A 90 -2.21 -10.89 7.89
C ASP A 90 -2.31 -11.01 6.36
N GLY A 91 -2.29 -9.90 5.62
CA GLY A 91 -2.41 -9.85 4.18
C GLY A 91 -3.79 -10.23 3.62
N SER A 92 -4.81 -10.45 4.47
CA SER A 92 -6.13 -10.91 4.02
C SER A 92 -7.02 -9.78 3.48
N ARG A 93 -6.72 -8.52 3.85
CA ARG A 93 -7.49 -7.33 3.49
C ARG A 93 -6.63 -6.24 2.90
N ILE A 94 -7.28 -5.34 2.17
CA ILE A 94 -6.73 -4.05 1.77
C ILE A 94 -7.63 -2.91 2.22
N ALA A 95 -7.05 -1.76 2.54
CA ALA A 95 -7.78 -0.53 2.86
C ALA A 95 -7.32 0.62 1.99
N ALA A 96 -8.27 1.49 1.62
CA ALA A 96 -7.97 2.72 0.91
C ALA A 96 -9.01 3.80 1.22
N GLY A 97 -8.59 5.07 1.17
CA GLY A 97 -9.50 6.20 1.23
C GLY A 97 -10.32 6.31 -0.05
N ILE A 98 -11.63 6.43 0.10
CA ILE A 98 -12.60 6.68 -0.96
C ILE A 98 -13.53 7.84 -0.56
N TRP A 99 -14.46 8.23 -1.44
CA TRP A 99 -15.31 9.41 -1.31
C TRP A 99 -16.21 9.32 -0.07
N GLY A 100 -15.79 9.99 1.00
CA GLY A 100 -16.48 10.08 2.29
C GLY A 100 -16.23 8.89 3.24
N ALA A 101 -15.29 7.99 2.94
CA ALA A 101 -15.03 6.80 3.76
C ALA A 101 -13.62 6.23 3.59
N VAL A 102 -13.20 5.37 4.52
CA VAL A 102 -12.22 4.32 4.24
C VAL A 102 -12.99 3.09 3.78
N ARG A 103 -12.62 2.48 2.66
CA ARG A 103 -13.12 1.16 2.27
C ARG A 103 -12.10 0.10 2.61
N VAL A 104 -12.57 -1.01 3.18
CA VAL A 104 -11.77 -2.21 3.40
C VAL A 104 -12.36 -3.35 2.58
N TRP A 105 -11.54 -3.97 1.73
CA TRP A 105 -11.93 -5.13 0.92
C TRP A 105 -11.28 -6.41 1.48
N GLU A 106 -12.03 -7.51 1.41
CA GLU A 106 -11.53 -8.86 1.66
C GLU A 106 -10.91 -9.43 0.38
N LEU A 107 -9.64 -9.85 0.39
CA LEU A 107 -8.94 -10.25 -0.84
C LEU A 107 -9.42 -11.59 -1.42
N ASN A 108 -9.95 -12.46 -0.55
CA ASN A 108 -10.43 -13.79 -0.92
C ASN A 108 -11.92 -13.81 -1.29
N SER A 109 -12.59 -12.66 -1.28
CA SER A 109 -14.00 -12.54 -1.68
C SER A 109 -14.22 -11.27 -2.52
N LYS A 110 -15.49 -10.95 -2.82
CA LYS A 110 -15.90 -9.66 -3.41
C LYS A 110 -16.46 -8.70 -2.37
N GLU A 111 -16.33 -9.04 -1.09
CA GLU A 111 -16.92 -8.30 0.01
C GLU A 111 -16.05 -7.11 0.38
N TYR A 112 -16.72 -6.05 0.82
CA TYR A 112 -16.08 -4.86 1.36
C TYR A 112 -17.00 -4.20 2.38
N LYS A 113 -16.41 -3.37 3.24
CA LYS A 113 -17.13 -2.52 4.19
C LYS A 113 -16.60 -1.09 4.13
N ASP A 114 -17.51 -0.12 4.20
CA ASP A 114 -17.20 1.31 4.21
C ASP A 114 -17.24 1.86 5.65
N TYR A 115 -16.22 2.64 6.00
CA TYR A 115 -15.99 3.26 7.30
C TYR A 115 -16.03 4.79 7.15
N PRO A 116 -17.18 5.45 7.44
CA PRO A 116 -17.41 6.85 7.05
C PRO A 116 -16.59 7.88 7.85
N THR A 117 -16.24 9.00 7.21
CA THR A 117 -15.44 10.13 7.76
C THR A 117 -16.28 11.28 8.34
N LYS A 118 -17.62 11.13 8.43
CA LYS A 118 -18.67 12.16 8.69
C LYS A 118 -18.93 13.11 7.52
N LEU A 119 -17.89 13.64 6.87
CA LEU A 119 -18.05 14.55 5.73
C LEU A 119 -18.09 13.78 4.41
N ARG A 120 -19.16 13.97 3.63
CA ARG A 120 -19.35 13.22 2.37
C ARG A 120 -18.28 13.50 1.31
N ASN A 121 -17.58 14.62 1.41
CA ASN A 121 -16.52 15.05 0.49
C ASN A 121 -15.11 14.93 1.09
N ASP A 122 -14.96 14.29 2.25
CA ASP A 122 -13.65 14.03 2.86
C ASP A 122 -13.17 12.64 2.46
N THR A 123 -12.21 12.60 1.54
CA THR A 123 -11.51 11.38 1.10
C THR A 123 -10.21 11.26 1.88
N PRO A 124 -10.07 10.29 2.80
CA PRO A 124 -8.83 10.09 3.55
C PRO A 124 -7.63 9.90 2.62
N GLY A 125 -6.53 10.61 2.90
CA GLY A 125 -5.32 10.55 2.08
C GLY A 125 -4.58 9.21 2.22
N LYS A 126 -4.37 8.76 3.45
CA LYS A 126 -3.67 7.51 3.80
C LYS A 126 -4.43 6.71 4.85
N THR A 127 -4.26 5.39 4.81
CA THR A 127 -4.91 4.44 5.72
C THR A 127 -3.85 3.57 6.40
N TYR A 128 -4.11 3.18 7.65
CA TYR A 128 -3.14 2.49 8.49
C TYR A 128 -3.83 1.40 9.29
N PHE A 129 -3.54 0.13 9.03
CA PHE A 129 -3.99 -0.96 9.88
C PHE A 129 -3.24 -0.98 11.21
N PHE A 130 -3.94 -1.37 12.27
CA PHE A 130 -3.31 -1.73 13.54
C PHE A 130 -2.62 -3.09 13.43
N PRO A 131 -1.58 -3.37 14.25
CA PRO A 131 -0.82 -4.63 14.19
C PRO A 131 -1.66 -5.90 14.41
N ASP A 132 -2.75 -5.82 15.17
CA ASP A 132 -3.68 -6.93 15.38
C ASP A 132 -4.69 -7.10 14.23
N GLY A 133 -4.67 -6.20 13.25
CA GLY A 133 -5.57 -6.17 12.11
C GLY A 133 -7.01 -5.80 12.44
N LYS A 134 -7.37 -5.53 13.70
CA LYS A 134 -8.77 -5.32 14.10
C LYS A 134 -9.27 -3.92 13.78
N TRP A 135 -8.36 -2.95 13.74
CA TRP A 135 -8.70 -1.54 13.54
C TRP A 135 -7.96 -0.94 12.35
N VAL A 136 -8.53 0.13 11.82
CA VAL A 136 -7.87 0.98 10.82
C VAL A 136 -7.90 2.43 11.29
N ALA A 137 -6.83 3.18 11.05
CA ALA A 137 -6.74 4.61 11.27
C ALA A 137 -6.62 5.36 9.94
N ALA A 138 -7.15 6.59 9.91
CA ALA A 138 -6.90 7.54 8.85
C ALA A 138 -7.02 8.98 9.37
N GLY A 139 -6.36 9.90 8.66
CA GLY A 139 -6.57 11.31 8.88
C GLY A 139 -7.91 11.74 8.29
N ILE A 140 -8.66 12.52 9.07
CA ILE A 140 -9.91 13.16 8.66
C ILE A 140 -9.84 14.65 9.04
N PHE A 141 -10.82 15.43 8.59
CA PHE A 141 -10.89 16.85 8.92
C PHE A 141 -10.89 17.11 10.45
N GLY A 142 -9.75 17.58 10.97
CA GLY A 142 -9.53 17.96 12.37
C GLY A 142 -9.13 16.83 13.32
N ALA A 143 -8.92 15.60 12.85
CA ALA A 143 -8.63 14.47 13.73
C ALA A 143 -7.90 13.31 13.03
N VAL A 144 -7.31 12.42 13.83
CA VAL A 144 -7.12 11.02 13.44
C VAL A 144 -8.36 10.26 13.86
N ARG A 145 -9.02 9.55 12.94
CA ARG A 145 -10.09 8.61 13.29
C ARG A 145 -9.56 7.19 13.28
N VAL A 146 -9.97 6.41 14.28
CA VAL A 146 -9.78 4.96 14.34
C VAL A 146 -11.15 4.29 14.24
N TRP A 147 -11.27 3.29 13.38
CA TRP A 147 -12.48 2.47 13.25
C TRP A 147 -12.20 1.04 13.70
N ASN A 148 -13.16 0.46 14.42
CA ASN A 148 -13.24 -0.96 14.70
C ASN A 148 -13.84 -1.67 13.47
N LEU A 149 -13.12 -2.66 12.92
CA LEU A 149 -13.54 -3.31 11.68
C LEU A 149 -14.70 -4.30 11.88
N GLU A 150 -14.88 -4.82 13.10
CA GLU A 150 -15.92 -5.79 13.42
C GLU A 150 -17.31 -5.14 13.40
N ASP A 151 -17.54 -4.15 14.26
CA ASP A 151 -18.83 -3.49 14.43
C ASP A 151 -18.97 -2.15 13.67
N GLY A 152 -17.86 -1.56 13.22
CA GLY A 152 -17.83 -0.26 12.57
C GLY A 152 -17.85 0.93 13.54
N ALA A 153 -17.73 0.70 14.85
CA ALA A 153 -17.56 1.75 15.84
C ALA A 153 -16.30 2.58 15.53
N PHE A 154 -16.28 3.85 15.95
CA PHE A 154 -15.12 4.71 15.72
C PHE A 154 -14.87 5.68 16.87
N LYS A 155 -13.62 6.11 16.99
CA LYS A 155 -13.17 7.14 17.93
C LYS A 155 -12.33 8.18 17.19
N ASP A 156 -12.62 9.45 17.47
CA ASP A 156 -11.85 10.59 16.98
C ASP A 156 -10.77 10.97 18.00
N TYR A 157 -9.56 11.19 17.53
CA TYR A 157 -8.42 11.74 18.26
C TYR A 157 -8.14 13.15 17.72
N PRO A 158 -8.71 14.20 18.35
CA PRO A 158 -8.73 15.55 17.77
C PRO A 158 -7.34 16.19 17.73
N LEU A 159 -7.05 16.88 16.62
CA LEU A 159 -5.86 17.73 16.49
C LEU A 159 -6.07 19.08 17.17
N LYS A 160 -4.98 19.84 17.35
CA LYS A 160 -5.05 21.22 17.88
C LYS A 160 -5.82 22.16 16.95
N LEU A 161 -5.62 22.03 15.65
CA LEU A 161 -6.27 22.83 14.64
C LEU A 161 -7.39 22.03 13.98
N ARG A 162 -8.60 22.61 13.97
CA ARG A 162 -9.80 21.94 13.42
C ARG A 162 -9.80 21.82 11.90
N ASN A 163 -9.01 22.64 11.20
CA ASN A 163 -8.91 22.67 9.74
C ASN A 163 -7.72 21.87 9.20
N GLU A 164 -7.09 21.06 10.04
CA GLU A 164 -5.96 20.22 9.67
C GLU A 164 -6.41 18.79 9.44
N THR A 165 -5.95 18.16 8.35
CA THR A 165 -6.11 16.73 8.09
C THR A 165 -4.72 16.09 8.11
N PRO A 166 -4.43 15.16 9.04
CA PRO A 166 -3.10 14.60 9.15
C PRO A 166 -2.83 13.57 8.05
N ASP A 167 -1.76 13.75 7.29
CA ASP A 167 -1.36 12.83 6.22
C ASP A 167 -0.39 11.73 6.68
N ALA A 168 0.26 11.90 7.83
CA ALA A 168 1.25 10.96 8.37
C ALA A 168 0.84 10.48 9.76
N ILE A 169 0.49 9.19 9.87
CA ILE A 169 0.11 8.53 11.13
C ILE A 169 1.03 7.34 11.33
N ALA A 170 1.51 7.15 12.55
CA ALA A 170 2.25 5.97 12.98
C ALA A 170 1.48 5.29 14.12
N ILE A 171 1.36 3.97 14.05
CA ILE A 171 0.80 3.13 15.11
C ILE A 171 1.97 2.39 15.75
N SER A 172 2.05 2.38 17.08
CA SER A 172 3.09 1.66 17.80
C SER A 172 2.99 0.15 17.53
N PRO A 173 4.10 -0.61 17.59
CA PRO A 173 4.09 -2.05 17.36
C PRO A 173 3.16 -2.85 18.29
N ASP A 174 2.92 -2.34 19.51
CA ASP A 174 1.97 -2.94 20.45
C ASP A 174 0.51 -2.56 20.19
N GLY A 175 0.24 -1.72 19.19
CA GLY A 175 -1.09 -1.23 18.80
C GLY A 175 -1.73 -0.23 19.77
N LYS A 176 -1.01 0.21 20.81
CA LYS A 176 -1.60 1.00 21.91
C LYS A 176 -1.41 2.50 21.79
N THR A 177 -0.61 2.97 20.85
CA THR A 177 -0.32 4.40 20.69
C THR A 177 -0.39 4.78 19.23
N ILE A 178 -1.09 5.87 18.95
CA ILE A 178 -1.00 6.56 17.67
C ILE A 178 -0.17 7.82 17.83
N ALA A 179 0.62 8.14 16.82
CA ALA A 179 1.34 9.40 16.69
C ALA A 179 1.09 10.01 15.31
N THR A 180 0.99 11.33 15.24
CA THR A 180 0.82 12.03 13.96
C THR A 180 1.56 13.37 13.97
N GLY A 181 2.09 13.75 12.82
CA GLY A 181 2.63 15.09 12.62
C GLY A 181 1.50 16.09 12.49
N THR A 182 1.64 17.24 13.15
CA THR A 182 0.70 18.35 13.07
C THR A 182 1.41 19.68 12.87
N PHE A 183 0.67 20.74 12.55
CA PHE A 183 1.18 22.09 12.64
C PHE A 183 1.68 22.35 14.07
N GLY A 184 2.98 22.63 14.22
CA GLY A 184 3.61 22.86 15.52
C GLY A 184 4.09 21.61 16.27
N GLY A 185 4.21 20.43 15.63
CA GLY A 185 4.98 19.31 16.19
C GLY A 185 4.40 17.92 15.90
N VAL A 186 4.50 17.03 16.90
CA VAL A 186 3.95 15.67 16.87
C VAL A 186 2.97 15.54 18.01
N MET A 187 1.77 15.01 17.73
CA MET A 187 0.79 14.64 18.74
C MET A 187 0.72 13.12 18.88
N LYS A 188 0.42 12.64 20.09
CA LYS A 188 0.22 11.21 20.34
C LYS A 188 -0.93 10.97 21.31
N TRP A 189 -1.57 9.81 21.20
CA TRP A 189 -2.64 9.37 22.08
C TRP A 189 -2.50 7.89 22.38
N HIS A 190 -2.91 7.49 23.58
CA HIS A 190 -3.14 6.08 23.89
C HIS A 190 -4.46 5.65 23.25
N VAL A 191 -4.44 4.48 22.62
CA VAL A 191 -5.61 3.87 21.99
C VAL A 191 -6.11 2.79 22.94
N GLU A 192 -7.36 2.93 23.33
CA GLU A 192 -8.07 1.95 24.16
C GLU A 192 -9.13 1.26 23.30
N PRO A 193 -9.46 -0.01 23.57
CA PRO A 193 -10.62 -0.65 22.96
C PRO A 193 -11.90 0.16 23.18
N PHE A 194 -12.72 0.28 22.13
CA PHE A 194 -14.02 0.95 22.16
C PHE A 194 -15.00 0.28 21.20
#